data_AF-A0A496W3E7-F1
#
_entry.id   AF-A0A496W3E7-F1
#
_cell.length_a   1.000
_cell.length_b   1.000
_cell.length_c   1.000
_cell.angle_alpha   90.00
_cell.angle_beta   90.00
_cell.angle_gamma   90.00
#
_symmetry.space_group_name_H-M   'P 1'
#
loop_
_entity.id
_entity.type
_entity.pdbx_description
1 polymer ?
#
loop_
_entity_poly.entity_id
_entity_poly.type
_entity_poly.pdbx_seq_one_letter_code
_entity_poly.pdbx_strand_id
1 'polypeptide(L)'
;METPNDELTQRLKILESEQDRINGMLNSMHELTAQVHQLKTTLIHKKNETKTSTRILTNNEKTTQEKLKTISISHTHSQKHGYVVCLMFHPHSPPEWSGKEWHVHGKGKCYLNSEQAYQCLRQLQKRWPNYPFQVLERQLDSTDRCVRA
;
A
#
# COMPACT_ATOMS: atom_id res chain seq x y z
N MET A 1 2.74 -6.57 58.70
CA MET A 1 3.10 -5.17 58.40
C MET A 1 4.29 -5.24 57.49
N GLU A 2 4.08 -5.05 56.19
CA GLU A 2 5.21 -4.88 55.26
C GLU A 2 5.96 -3.62 55.66
N THR A 3 7.28 -3.74 55.78
CA THR A 3 8.10 -2.60 56.11
C THR A 3 8.27 -1.73 54.87
N PRO A 4 8.44 -0.40 55.00
CA PRO A 4 8.69 0.47 53.85
C PRO A 4 9.85 0.02 52.93
N ASN A 5 10.79 -0.77 53.46
CA ASN A 5 11.87 -1.38 52.68
C ASN A 5 11.42 -2.52 51.77
N ASP A 6 10.37 -3.27 52.15
CA ASP A 6 9.85 -4.38 51.36
C ASP A 6 9.18 -3.86 50.08
N GLU A 7 8.44 -2.76 50.19
CA GLU A 7 7.82 -2.08 49.04
C GLU A 7 8.88 -1.55 48.06
N LEU A 8 9.94 -0.91 48.57
CA LEU A 8 11.04 -0.42 47.74
C LEU A 8 11.76 -1.56 47.01
N THR A 9 11.99 -2.67 47.70
CA THR A 9 12.63 -3.86 47.11
C THR A 9 11.75 -4.45 46.01
N GLN A 10 10.43 -4.52 46.24
CA GLN A 10 9.49 -5.00 45.23
C GLN A 10 9.46 -4.08 44.00
N ARG A 11 9.45 -2.76 44.19
CA ARG A 11 9.49 -1.79 43.08
C ARG A 11 10.77 -1.90 42.27
N LEU A 12 11.92 -2.06 42.91
CA LEU A 12 13.20 -2.26 42.22
C LEU A 12 13.19 -3.52 41.36
N LYS A 13 12.70 -4.64 41.91
CA LYS A 13 12.59 -5.91 41.17
C LYS A 13 11.71 -5.79 39.92
N ILE A 14 10.60 -5.04 40.03
CA ILE A 14 9.73 -4.78 38.88
C ILE A 14 10.48 -3.98 37.81
N LEU A 15 11.20 -2.93 38.21
CA LEU A 15 11.96 -2.10 37.28
C LEU A 15 13.08 -2.87 36.57
N GLU A 16 13.79 -3.75 37.28
CA GLU A 16 14.80 -4.64 36.69
C GLU A 16 14.18 -5.56 35.63
N SER A 17 13.02 -6.17 35.94
CA SER A 17 12.33 -7.04 34.98
C SER A 17 11.83 -6.30 33.74
N GLU A 18 11.37 -5.05 33.88
CA GLU A 18 10.96 -4.22 32.75
C GLU A 18 12.17 -3.79 31.91
N GLN A 19 13.31 -3.50 32.54
CA GLN A 19 14.54 -3.19 31.82
C GLN A 19 15.02 -4.37 30.97
N ASP A 20 15.01 -5.58 31.53
CA ASP A 20 15.35 -6.80 30.79
C ASP A 20 14.40 -7.06 29.62
N ARG A 21 13.10 -6.83 29.83
CA ARG A 21 12.08 -6.95 28.78
C ARG A 21 12.33 -5.97 27.63
N ILE A 22 12.62 -4.71 27.95
CA ILE A 22 12.91 -3.66 26.95
C ILE A 22 14.20 -3.99 26.18
N ASN A 23 15.25 -4.44 26.88
CA ASN A 23 16.50 -4.86 26.24
C ASN A 23 16.28 -6.02 25.25
N GLY A 24 15.44 -6.99 25.60
CA GLY A 24 15.05 -8.07 24.70
C GLY A 24 14.36 -7.55 23.43
N MET A 25 13.40 -6.64 23.58
CA MET A 25 12.71 -6.01 22.44
C MET A 25 13.67 -5.22 21.53
N LEU A 26 14.63 -4.49 22.12
CA LEU A 26 15.63 -3.72 21.37
C LEU A 26 16.50 -4.63 20.49
N ASN A 27 16.91 -5.77 21.03
CA ASN A 27 17.69 -6.77 20.29
C ASN A 27 16.90 -7.34 19.10
N SER A 28 15.62 -7.70 19.30
CA SER A 28 14.77 -8.16 18.20
C SER A 28 14.56 -7.09 17.13
N MET A 29 14.44 -5.81 17.52
CA MET A 29 14.32 -4.69 16.58
C MET A 29 15.61 -4.50 15.76
N HIS A 30 16.77 -4.66 16.37
CA HIS A 30 18.05 -4.63 15.66
C HIS A 30 18.17 -5.78 14.65
N GLU A 31 17.77 -6.99 15.02
CA GLU A 31 17.74 -8.14 14.12
C GLU A 31 16.81 -7.90 12.93
N LEU A 32 15.60 -7.41 13.18
CA LEU A 32 14.64 -7.07 12.11
C LEU A 32 15.19 -6.00 11.17
N THR A 33 15.84 -4.98 11.72
CA THR A 33 16.47 -3.90 10.94
C THR A 33 17.56 -4.46 10.01
N ALA A 34 18.38 -5.40 10.50
CA ALA A 34 19.39 -6.07 9.69
C ALA A 34 18.76 -6.89 8.55
N GLN A 35 17.69 -7.64 8.83
CA GLN A 35 16.96 -8.42 7.81
C GLN A 35 16.36 -7.52 6.72
N VAL A 36 15.73 -6.40 7.09
CA VAL A 36 15.18 -5.43 6.13
C VAL A 36 16.29 -4.86 5.24
N HIS A 37 17.45 -4.53 5.81
CA HIS A 37 18.59 -4.05 5.05
C HIS A 37 19.08 -5.11 4.05
N GLN A 38 19.19 -6.38 4.46
CA GLN A 38 19.59 -7.49 3.60
C GLN A 38 18.60 -7.75 2.46
N LEU A 39 17.29 -7.68 2.72
CA LEU A 39 16.27 -7.80 1.67
C LEU A 39 16.36 -6.65 0.67
N LYS A 40 16.60 -5.43 1.15
CA LYS A 40 16.77 -4.25 0.30
C LYS A 40 17.97 -4.38 -0.63
N THR A 41 19.13 -4.85 -0.14
CA THR A 41 20.31 -5.06 -0.99
C THR A 41 20.08 -6.16 -2.03
N THR A 42 19.42 -7.26 -1.63
CA THR A 42 19.05 -8.37 -2.53
C THR A 42 18.12 -7.90 -3.65
N LEU A 43 17.13 -7.05 -3.34
CA LEU A 43 16.19 -6.52 -4.33
C LEU A 43 16.87 -5.60 -5.35
N ILE A 44 17.83 -4.77 -4.90
CA ILE A 44 18.63 -3.91 -5.79
C ILE A 44 19.45 -4.76 -6.77
N HIS A 45 20.07 -5.84 -6.30
CA HIS A 45 20.86 -6.74 -7.15
C HIS A 45 20.00 -7.39 -8.25
N LYS A 46 18.84 -7.97 -7.89
CA LYS A 46 17.92 -8.62 -8.84
C LYS A 46 17.34 -7.66 -9.89
N LYS A 47 17.13 -6.39 -9.52
CA LYS A 47 16.67 -5.35 -10.46
C LYS A 47 17.74 -4.97 -11.51
N ASN A 48 19.01 -5.15 -11.18
CA ASN A 48 20.12 -4.85 -12.10
C ASN A 48 20.40 -6.03 -13.05
N GLU A 49 20.14 -7.27 -12.64
CA GLU A 49 20.27 -8.46 -13.50
C GLU A 49 19.22 -8.51 -14.63
N THR A 50 18.00 -8.06 -14.36
CA THR A 50 16.91 -8.03 -15.36
C THR A 50 17.08 -6.94 -16.44
N LYS A 51 18.06 -6.04 -16.31
CA LYS A 51 18.37 -5.01 -17.32
C LYS A 51 19.45 -5.42 -18.32
N THR A 52 20.18 -6.51 -18.09
CA THR A 52 21.28 -6.93 -18.95
C THR A 52 20.89 -8.04 -19.93
N SER A 53 19.68 -8.61 -19.82
CA SER A 53 19.22 -9.74 -20.65
C SER A 53 18.12 -9.38 -21.67
N THR A 54 17.99 -8.11 -22.05
CA THR A 54 17.00 -7.67 -23.06
C THR A 54 17.64 -6.72 -24.07
N ARG A 55 18.65 -7.21 -24.79
CA ARG A 55 19.16 -6.54 -25.98
C ARG A 55 19.67 -7.58 -26.96
N ILE A 56 18.77 -8.11 -27.79
CA ILE A 56 18.96 -8.54 -29.18
C ILE A 56 17.59 -9.05 -29.67
N LEU A 57 16.93 -8.23 -30.49
CA LEU A 57 16.22 -8.58 -31.74
C LEU A 57 15.28 -7.42 -32.11
N THR A 58 15.83 -6.51 -32.92
CA THR A 58 15.11 -5.53 -33.71
C THR A 58 14.97 -6.01 -35.15
N ASN A 59 13.99 -5.43 -35.84
CA ASN A 59 13.68 -5.46 -37.28
C ASN A 59 12.62 -6.54 -37.59
N ASN A 60 11.52 -6.27 -38.29
CA ASN A 60 11.35 -5.45 -39.51
C ASN A 60 9.85 -5.24 -39.88
N GLU A 61 9.63 -4.21 -40.71
CA GLU A 61 8.35 -3.68 -41.22
C GLU A 61 7.65 -4.57 -42.28
N LYS A 62 6.31 -4.53 -42.36
CA LYS A 62 5.49 -3.96 -43.48
C LYS A 62 4.07 -4.56 -43.57
N THR A 63 3.09 -3.65 -43.63
CA THR A 63 1.89 -3.56 -44.49
C THR A 63 1.08 -4.84 -44.80
N THR A 64 -0.22 -4.83 -44.54
CA THR A 64 -1.31 -4.66 -45.57
C THR A 64 -2.69 -4.84 -44.90
N GLN A 65 -3.62 -3.94 -45.26
CA GLN A 65 -5.03 -4.00 -44.90
C GLN A 65 -5.70 -5.22 -45.55
N GLU A 66 -6.49 -5.99 -44.78
CA GLU A 66 -7.65 -6.65 -45.38
C GLU A 66 -8.80 -6.79 -44.37
N LYS A 67 -9.96 -6.39 -44.89
CA LYS A 67 -11.26 -6.27 -44.27
C LYS A 67 -11.96 -7.60 -44.42
N LEU A 68 -12.35 -8.25 -43.32
CA LEU A 68 -13.49 -9.19 -43.31
C LEU A 68 -14.07 -9.29 -41.89
N LYS A 69 -15.35 -8.91 -41.79
CA LYS A 69 -16.24 -9.17 -40.66
C LYS A 69 -16.33 -10.68 -40.44
N THR A 70 -16.12 -11.14 -39.21
CA THR A 70 -16.86 -12.29 -38.67
C THR A 70 -16.97 -12.10 -37.17
N ILE A 71 -18.20 -12.20 -36.69
CA ILE A 71 -18.60 -12.09 -35.29
C ILE A 71 -17.95 -13.24 -34.54
N SER A 72 -16.88 -12.94 -33.82
CA SER A 72 -16.38 -13.81 -32.75
C SER A 72 -16.61 -13.08 -31.45
N ILE A 73 -17.62 -13.53 -30.71
CA ILE A 73 -17.83 -13.21 -29.31
C ILE A 73 -16.68 -13.87 -28.55
N SER A 74 -15.48 -13.30 -28.65
CA SER A 74 -14.48 -13.49 -27.63
C SER A 74 -14.97 -12.67 -26.45
N HIS A 75 -15.47 -13.35 -25.41
CA HIS A 75 -15.53 -12.78 -24.06
C HIS A 75 -14.10 -12.48 -23.63
N THR A 76 -13.54 -11.39 -24.18
CA THR A 76 -12.43 -10.72 -23.56
C THR A 76 -13.00 -10.20 -22.25
N HIS A 77 -12.63 -10.86 -21.17
CA HIS A 77 -12.78 -10.33 -19.82
C HIS A 77 -11.93 -9.04 -19.80
N SER A 78 -12.46 -7.95 -20.36
CA SER A 78 -11.88 -6.63 -20.22
C SER A 78 -12.02 -6.33 -18.73
N GLN A 79 -10.96 -6.61 -17.98
CA GLN A 79 -10.88 -6.25 -16.57
C GLN A 79 -11.25 -4.77 -16.49
N LYS A 80 -12.39 -4.47 -15.88
CA LYS A 80 -12.86 -3.09 -15.78
C LYS A 80 -11.98 -2.47 -14.72
N HIS A 81 -11.07 -1.59 -15.11
CA HIS A 81 -10.29 -0.81 -14.16
C HIS A 81 -11.15 0.37 -13.68
N GLY A 82 -11.15 0.61 -12.37
CA GLY A 82 -11.79 1.74 -11.71
C GLY A 82 -10.76 2.53 -10.91
N TYR A 83 -11.09 3.77 -10.57
CA TYR A 83 -10.22 4.68 -9.84
C TYR A 83 -10.93 5.16 -8.57
N VAL A 84 -10.23 5.24 -7.45
CA VAL A 84 -10.78 5.74 -6.19
C VAL A 84 -9.87 6.84 -5.67
N VAL A 85 -10.45 7.96 -5.25
CA VAL A 85 -9.70 9.00 -4.52
C VAL A 85 -9.73 8.65 -3.03
N CYS A 86 -8.57 8.40 -2.45
CA CYS A 86 -8.40 8.01 -1.05
C CYS A 86 -7.70 9.12 -0.25
N LEU A 87 -8.09 9.24 1.01
CA LEU A 87 -7.33 9.98 2.01
C LEU A 87 -6.21 9.09 2.55
N MET A 88 -4.98 9.59 2.53
CA MET A 88 -3.78 8.85 2.91
C MET A 88 -3.33 9.27 4.31
N PHE A 89 -3.58 8.48 5.33
CA PHE A 89 -2.95 8.73 6.63
C PHE A 89 -1.48 8.34 6.59
N HIS A 90 -0.66 9.02 7.39
CA HIS A 90 0.75 8.66 7.49
C HIS A 90 0.87 7.24 8.05
N PRO A 91 1.79 6.38 7.58
CA PRO A 91 1.95 5.02 8.11
C PRO A 91 2.27 4.98 9.62
N HIS A 92 2.79 6.09 10.15
CA HIS A 92 3.08 6.29 11.57
C HIS A 92 2.01 7.12 12.30
N SER A 93 0.86 7.40 11.67
CA SER A 93 -0.23 8.11 12.33
C SER A 93 -0.77 7.25 13.49
N PRO A 94 -1.13 7.88 14.63
CA PRO A 94 -1.65 7.16 15.78
C PRO A 94 -2.89 6.32 15.41
N PRO A 95 -3.06 5.11 15.95
CA PRO A 95 -4.19 4.22 15.64
C PRO A 95 -5.56 4.85 15.94
N GLU A 96 -5.60 5.81 16.85
CA GLU A 96 -6.82 6.55 17.19
C GLU A 96 -7.34 7.39 16.00
N TRP A 97 -6.46 7.79 15.08
CA TRP A 97 -6.84 8.55 13.87
C TRP A 97 -7.24 7.66 12.70
N SER A 98 -6.80 6.40 12.69
CA SER A 98 -7.18 5.41 11.67
C SER A 98 -8.48 4.67 11.98
N GLY A 99 -9.09 4.90 13.15
CA GLY A 99 -10.22 4.11 13.65
C GLY A 99 -9.80 2.67 13.99
N LYS A 100 -10.55 2.02 14.88
CA LYS A 100 -10.28 0.62 15.32
C LYS A 100 -10.41 -0.42 14.21
N GLU A 101 -10.91 -0.02 13.05
CA GLU A 101 -11.07 -0.86 11.89
C GLU A 101 -10.52 -0.07 10.72
N TRP A 102 -9.42 -0.56 10.14
CA TRP A 102 -8.99 -0.15 8.81
C TRP A 102 -10.23 -0.27 7.93
N HIS A 103 -10.83 0.86 7.57
CA HIS A 103 -11.94 0.80 6.63
C HIS A 103 -11.34 0.17 5.38
N VAL A 104 -11.91 -0.96 4.97
CA VAL A 104 -11.49 -1.68 3.76
C VAL A 104 -11.24 -0.63 2.69
N HIS A 105 -10.08 -0.69 2.03
CA HIS A 105 -9.77 0.18 0.90
C HIS A 105 -11.04 0.32 0.06
N GLY A 106 -11.47 1.55 -0.26
CA GLY A 106 -12.57 1.76 -1.22
C GLY A 106 -13.95 2.16 -0.71
N LYS A 107 -14.12 2.70 0.50
CA LYS A 107 -15.35 3.50 0.80
C LYS A 107 -15.33 4.90 0.16
N GLY A 108 -14.46 5.12 -0.82
CA GLY A 108 -14.46 6.33 -1.64
C GLY A 108 -15.40 6.17 -2.83
N LYS A 109 -15.77 7.30 -3.45
CA LYS A 109 -16.45 7.27 -4.74
C LYS A 109 -15.52 6.63 -5.78
N CYS A 110 -16.01 5.59 -6.44
CA CYS A 110 -15.30 4.98 -7.57
C CYS A 110 -15.62 5.75 -8.86
N TYR A 111 -14.60 5.94 -9.67
CA TYR A 111 -14.65 6.61 -10.96
C TYR A 111 -14.24 5.62 -12.04
N LEU A 112 -15.00 5.57 -13.14
CA LEU A 112 -14.69 4.71 -14.28
C LEU A 112 -13.53 5.27 -15.13
N ASN A 113 -13.28 6.57 -15.03
CA ASN A 113 -12.25 7.27 -15.79
C ASN A 113 -11.26 7.94 -14.82
N SER A 114 -9.96 7.78 -15.09
CA SER A 114 -8.88 8.42 -14.32
C SER A 114 -9.05 9.94 -14.31
N GLU A 115 -9.47 10.54 -15.43
CA GLU A 115 -9.64 11.99 -15.54
C GLU A 115 -10.66 12.52 -14.53
N GLN A 116 -11.77 11.79 -14.33
CA GLN A 116 -12.80 12.16 -13.35
C GLN A 116 -12.25 12.08 -11.91
N ALA A 117 -11.45 11.05 -11.61
CA ALA A 117 -10.81 10.92 -10.31
C ALA A 117 -9.82 12.07 -10.05
N TYR A 118 -8.99 12.44 -11.03
CA TYR A 118 -8.05 13.56 -10.92
C TYR A 118 -8.75 14.93 -10.85
N GLN A 119 -9.86 15.11 -11.56
CA GLN A 119 -10.68 16.32 -11.41
C GLN A 119 -11.22 16.43 -9.98
N CYS A 120 -11.72 15.34 -9.40
CA CYS A 120 -12.17 15.33 -8.01
C CYS A 120 -11.01 15.59 -7.03
N LEU A 121 -9.85 14.96 -7.24
CA LEU A 121 -8.64 15.22 -6.46
C LEU A 121 -8.28 16.70 -6.43
N ARG A 122 -8.29 17.38 -7.59
CA ARG A 122 -8.02 18.83 -7.67
C ARG A 122 -9.03 19.67 -6.90
N GLN A 123 -10.31 19.29 -6.93
CA GLN A 123 -11.33 19.98 -6.13
C GLN A 123 -11.13 19.78 -4.63
N LEU A 124 -10.75 18.56 -4.22
CA LEU A 124 -10.45 18.23 -2.82
C LEU A 124 -9.22 18.98 -2.32
N GLN A 125 -8.15 19.02 -3.11
CA GLN A 125 -6.93 19.76 -2.78
C GLN A 125 -7.17 21.28 -2.67
N LYS A 126 -8.08 21.85 -3.48
CA LYS A 126 -8.47 23.26 -3.33
C LYS A 126 -9.17 23.52 -1.99
N ARG A 127 -10.02 22.59 -1.54
CA ARG A 127 -10.75 22.72 -0.27
C ARG A 127 -9.88 22.40 0.94
N TRP A 128 -8.93 21.47 0.79
CA TRP A 128 -8.09 20.93 1.85
C TRP A 128 -6.65 20.79 1.34
N PRO A 129 -5.90 21.90 1.20
CA PRO A 129 -4.57 21.89 0.55
C PRO A 129 -3.51 21.10 1.32
N ASN A 130 -3.67 20.99 2.64
CA ASN A 130 -2.73 20.27 3.50
C ASN A 130 -3.11 18.79 3.70
N TYR A 131 -4.21 18.33 3.10
CA TYR A 131 -4.65 16.94 3.26
C TYR A 131 -4.02 16.03 2.19
N PRO A 132 -3.41 14.91 2.61
CA PRO A 132 -2.75 13.97 1.72
C PRO A 132 -3.78 13.08 0.98
N PHE A 133 -4.17 13.47 -0.23
CA PHE A 133 -5.04 12.66 -1.07
C PHE A 133 -4.27 11.95 -2.18
N GLN A 134 -4.72 10.75 -2.56
CA GLN A 134 -4.13 9.97 -3.66
C GLN A 134 -5.21 9.26 -4.47
N VAL A 135 -5.01 9.16 -5.78
CA VAL A 135 -5.83 8.32 -6.67
C VAL A 135 -5.21 6.93 -6.70
N LEU A 136 -6.00 5.92 -6.36
CA LEU A 136 -5.64 4.50 -6.46
C LEU A 136 -6.42 3.85 -7.60
N GLU A 137 -5.74 3.01 -8.36
CA GLU A 137 -6.37 2.16 -9.36
C GLU A 137 -6.86 0.86 -8.70
N ARG A 138 -8.06 0.44 -9.06
CA ARG A 138 -8.73 -0.77 -8.56
C ARG A 138 -9.19 -1.62 -9.74
N GLN A 139 -9.00 -2.92 -9.64
CA GLN A 139 -9.70 -3.86 -10.51
C GLN A 139 -11.15 -4.01 -10.02
N LEU A 140 -12.13 -3.67 -10.85
CA LEU A 140 -13.55 -3.93 -10.58
C LEU A 140 -13.80 -5.41 -10.84
N ASP A 141 -13.64 -6.21 -9.80
CA ASP A 141 -14.18 -7.56 -9.81
C ASP A 141 -15.71 -7.49 -9.88
N SER A 142 -16.31 -8.43 -10.61
CA SER A 142 -17.74 -8.46 -10.99
C SER A 142 -18.73 -8.34 -9.81
N THR A 143 -18.27 -8.46 -8.57
CA THR A 143 -19.06 -8.42 -7.34
C THR A 143 -19.15 -7.02 -6.71
N ASP A 144 -18.27 -6.07 -7.07
CA ASP A 144 -18.30 -4.71 -6.54
C ASP A 144 -19.29 -3.85 -7.35
N ARG A 145 -20.59 -4.05 -7.07
CA ARG A 145 -21.62 -3.10 -7.51
C ARG A 145 -21.36 -1.76 -6.84
N CYS A 146 -20.75 -0.84 -7.58
CA CYS A 146 -20.78 0.58 -7.26
C CYS A 146 -22.24 1.00 -7.10
N VAL A 147 -22.69 1.17 -5.85
CA VAL A 147 -23.98 1.77 -5.54
C VAL A 147 -23.90 3.20 -6.07
N ARG A 148 -24.58 3.45 -7.20
CA ARG A 148 -24.84 4.81 -7.67
C ARG A 148 -25.72 5.47 -6.61
N ALA A 149 -25.13 6.38 -5.84
CA ALA A 149 -25.87 7.37 -5.06
C ALA A 149 -26.40 8.47 -6.00
#